data_AF-G5K5K8-F1
#
_entry.id   AF-G5K5K8-F1
#
_cell.length_a   1.000
_cell.length_b   1.000
_cell.length_c   1.000
_cell.angle_alpha   90.00
_cell.angle_beta   90.00
_cell.angle_gamma   90.00
#
_symmetry.space_group_name_H-M   'P 1'
#
loop_
_entity.id
_entity.type
_entity.pdbx_description
1 polymer ?
#
loop_
_entity_poly.entity_id
_entity_poly.type
_entity_poly.pdbx_seq_one_letter_code
_entity_poly.pdbx_strand_id
1 'polypeptide(L)'
;MEEWRTVKGYEGVYEISNTGKIRSLDRLITCSDGRNVFYKGIELKYSLNKDGYCVVALCKNGTQKSAHIHRLVAEAFIKKNRQNLEVNHIDENKENNNAKNLEWVTRKENCNHGTRTERSQKNRTYENVRKIPVRKLDLSGNVINEYSSISEAVKEFNGYIIVVSRVVNGKRKTAYGYKWEAI
;
A
#
# COMPACT_ATOMS: atom_id res chain seq x y z
N MET A 1 26.72 13.01 11.50
CA MET A 1 26.35 14.35 11.00
C MET A 1 25.16 14.19 10.08
N GLU A 2 24.27 15.18 10.07
CA GLU A 2 23.15 15.21 9.12
C GLU A 2 23.67 15.69 7.77
N GLU A 3 23.43 14.91 6.72
CA GLU A 3 23.83 15.21 5.35
C GLU A 3 22.59 15.55 4.53
N TRP A 4 22.68 16.58 3.69
CA TRP A 4 21.60 17.02 2.81
C TRP A 4 22.00 16.79 1.34
N ARG A 5 21.05 16.30 0.53
CA ARG A 5 21.24 16.10 -0.91
C ARG A 5 20.02 16.60 -1.68
N THR A 6 20.24 17.00 -2.93
CA THR A 6 19.15 17.43 -3.82
C THR A 6 18.20 16.29 -4.13
N VAL A 7 16.90 16.58 -4.17
CA VAL A 7 15.90 15.61 -4.59
C VAL A 7 15.92 15.50 -6.11
N LYS A 8 16.18 14.29 -6.63
CA LYS A 8 16.24 14.03 -8.07
C LYS A 8 14.93 14.41 -8.77
N GLY A 9 15.02 15.15 -9.88
CA GLY A 9 13.88 15.73 -10.60
C GLY A 9 13.36 17.04 -10.00
N TYR A 10 13.87 17.46 -8.85
CA TYR A 10 13.51 18.67 -8.13
C TYR A 10 14.74 19.52 -7.74
N GLU A 11 15.77 19.44 -8.57
CA GLU A 11 17.02 20.18 -8.42
C GLU A 11 16.74 21.69 -8.31
N GLY A 12 17.40 22.36 -7.37
CA GLY A 12 17.20 23.78 -7.08
C GLY A 12 15.90 24.12 -6.36
N VAL A 13 15.05 23.14 -6.03
CA VAL A 13 13.76 23.36 -5.36
C VAL A 13 13.68 22.68 -4.01
N TYR A 14 14.14 21.41 -3.91
CA TYR A 14 14.05 20.63 -2.68
C TYR A 14 15.33 19.85 -2.36
N GLU A 15 15.60 19.70 -1.08
CA GLU A 15 16.66 18.84 -0.53
C GLU A 15 16.10 17.91 0.53
N ILE A 16 16.70 16.73 0.64
CA ILE A 16 16.37 15.70 1.61
C ILE A 16 17.60 15.32 2.42
N SER A 17 17.43 15.13 3.73
CA SER A 17 18.48 14.72 4.63
C SER A 17 18.57 13.20 4.77
N ASN A 18 19.73 12.70 5.20
CA ASN A 18 19.93 11.29 5.51
C ASN A 18 19.08 10.78 6.69
N THR A 19 18.43 11.67 7.45
CA THR A 19 17.50 11.31 8.53
C THR A 19 16.03 11.29 8.08
N GLY A 20 15.74 11.73 6.86
CA GLY A 20 14.39 11.79 6.30
C GLY A 20 13.69 13.14 6.46
N LYS A 21 14.40 14.20 6.89
CA LYS A 21 13.86 15.57 6.80
C LYS A 21 13.91 16.06 5.36
N ILE A 22 12.98 16.92 4.99
CA ILE A 22 12.92 17.48 3.65
C ILE A 22 12.61 18.97 3.73
N ARG A 23 13.32 19.77 2.93
CA ARG A 23 13.18 21.22 2.91
C ARG A 23 13.07 21.74 1.48
N SER A 24 12.34 22.84 1.32
CA SER A 24 12.42 23.65 0.11
C SER A 24 13.57 24.63 0.20
N LEU A 25 14.13 25.00 -0.95
CA LEU A 25 15.17 26.01 -1.06
C LEU A 25 14.57 27.39 -1.34
N ASP A 26 15.35 28.41 -0.96
CA ASP A 26 15.12 29.79 -1.38
C ASP A 26 15.12 29.85 -2.91
N ARG A 27 14.09 30.45 -3.49
CA ARG A 27 13.98 30.56 -4.96
C ARG A 27 13.16 31.76 -5.37
N LEU A 28 13.45 32.28 -6.55
CA LEU A 28 12.73 33.37 -7.18
C LEU A 28 11.90 32.79 -8.33
N ILE A 29 10.59 33.04 -8.32
CA ILE A 29 9.66 32.56 -9.34
C ILE A 29 9.05 33.75 -10.06
N THR A 30 9.10 33.74 -11.38
CA THR A 30 8.39 34.70 -12.21
C THR A 30 6.95 34.25 -12.42
N CYS A 31 6.00 35.05 -11.95
CA CYS A 31 4.57 34.84 -12.13
C CYS A 31 4.16 35.11 -13.59
N SER A 32 2.95 34.65 -13.97
CA SER A 32 2.40 34.85 -15.31
C SER A 32 2.22 36.33 -15.70
N ASP A 33 2.14 37.21 -14.71
CA ASP A 33 2.05 38.67 -14.87
C ASP A 33 3.43 39.36 -14.90
N GLY A 34 4.52 38.59 -14.96
CA GLY A 34 5.90 39.10 -15.03
C GLY A 34 6.49 39.51 -13.68
N ARG A 35 5.74 39.44 -12.57
CA ARG A 35 6.27 39.75 -11.24
C ARG A 35 7.20 38.64 -10.76
N ASN A 36 8.31 39.03 -10.14
CA ASN A 36 9.20 38.10 -9.46
C ASN A 36 8.82 37.99 -7.99
N VAL A 37 8.51 36.78 -7.54
CA VAL A 37 8.18 36.46 -6.15
C VAL A 37 9.30 35.63 -5.54
N PHE A 38 9.84 36.11 -4.43
CA PHE A 38 10.81 35.37 -3.64
C PHE A 38 10.09 34.42 -2.68
N TYR A 39 10.43 33.14 -2.76
CA TYR A 39 9.95 32.10 -1.85
C TYR A 39 11.10 31.69 -0.94
N LYS A 40 10.92 31.93 0.36
CA LYS A 40 11.85 31.44 1.38
C LYS A 40 11.71 29.91 1.53
N GLY A 41 12.85 29.24 1.62
CA GLY A 41 13.00 27.84 1.91
C GLY A 41 12.52 27.51 3.30
N ILE A 42 11.75 26.42 3.43
CA ILE A 42 11.20 25.95 4.70
C ILE A 42 11.37 24.43 4.80
N GLU A 43 11.48 23.92 6.03
CA GLU A 43 11.31 22.50 6.27
C GLU A 43 9.84 22.12 6.06
N LEU A 44 9.59 21.07 5.28
CA LEU A 44 8.24 20.65 4.95
C LEU A 44 7.74 19.63 5.96
N LYS A 45 6.44 19.72 6.27
CA LYS A 45 5.74 18.69 7.03
C LYS A 45 5.35 17.56 6.08
N TYR A 46 5.52 16.33 6.54
CA TYR A 46 4.98 15.13 5.90
C TYR A 46 3.84 14.55 6.74
N SER A 47 3.03 13.69 6.13
CA SER A 47 1.95 12.94 6.79
C SER A 47 2.09 11.45 6.51
N LEU A 48 1.34 10.63 7.24
CA LEU A 48 1.24 9.21 6.97
C LEU A 48 0.17 8.94 5.91
N ASN A 49 0.48 8.07 4.96
CA ASN A 49 -0.53 7.55 4.04
C ASN A 49 -1.37 6.44 4.71
N LYS A 50 -2.39 5.94 4.00
CA LYS A 50 -3.26 4.83 4.46
C LYS A 50 -2.50 3.55 4.84
N ASP A 51 -1.30 3.37 4.28
CA ASP A 51 -0.45 2.22 4.50
C ASP A 51 0.61 2.50 5.59
N GLY A 52 0.59 3.67 6.24
CA GLY A 52 1.48 4.09 7.32
C GLY A 52 2.85 4.64 6.90
N TYR A 53 3.07 4.94 5.62
CA TYR A 53 4.34 5.52 5.14
C TYR A 53 4.32 7.05 5.15
N CYS A 54 5.44 7.66 5.55
CA CYS A 54 5.64 9.11 5.44
C CYS A 54 5.63 9.59 3.98
N VAL A 55 4.75 10.54 3.67
CA VAL A 55 4.57 11.15 2.36
C VAL A 55 4.59 12.68 2.44
N VAL A 56 5.20 13.31 1.43
CA VAL A 56 5.29 14.76 1.29
C VAL A 56 4.82 15.16 -0.10
N ALA A 57 4.20 16.32 -0.21
CA ALA A 57 3.80 16.86 -1.50
C ALA A 57 4.89 17.81 -2.03
N LEU A 58 5.43 17.49 -3.21
CA LEU A 58 6.44 18.29 -3.90
C LEU A 58 5.82 19.01 -5.10
N CYS A 59 6.08 20.30 -5.22
CA CYS A 59 5.56 21.13 -6.30
C CYS A 59 6.70 21.63 -7.19
N LYS A 60 6.56 21.44 -8.51
CA LYS A 60 7.47 22.00 -9.51
C LYS A 60 6.66 22.37 -10.74
N ASN A 61 6.89 23.58 -11.27
CA ASN A 61 6.24 24.12 -12.47
C ASN A 61 4.70 23.99 -12.42
N GLY A 62 4.10 24.38 -11.29
CA GLY A 62 2.64 24.33 -11.09
C GLY A 62 2.06 22.93 -10.90
N THR A 63 2.87 21.86 -10.98
CA THR A 63 2.42 20.49 -10.78
C THR A 63 2.85 19.99 -9.40
N GLN A 64 1.87 19.52 -8.61
CA GLN A 64 2.11 18.88 -7.32
C GLN A 64 2.09 17.35 -7.46
N LYS A 65 3.05 16.67 -6.83
CA LYS A 65 3.11 15.21 -6.75
C LYS A 65 3.39 14.77 -5.32
N SER A 66 2.71 13.71 -4.88
CA SER A 66 3.01 13.06 -3.60
C SER A 66 4.20 12.14 -3.76
N ALA A 67 5.17 12.22 -2.85
CA ALA A 67 6.39 11.43 -2.83
C ALA A 67 6.59 10.78 -1.47
N HIS A 68 7.12 9.56 -1.46
CA HIS A 68 7.44 8.83 -0.23
C HIS A 68 8.82 9.22 0.30
N ILE A 69 8.89 9.61 1.58
CA ILE A 69 10.15 10.06 2.20
C ILE A 69 11.23 8.97 2.14
N HIS A 70 10.94 7.74 2.57
CA HIS A 70 11.90 6.64 2.53
C HIS A 70 12.49 6.40 1.13
N ARG A 71 11.71 6.59 0.06
CA ARG A 71 12.21 6.44 -1.32
C ARG A 71 13.16 7.57 -1.69
N LEU A 72 12.80 8.81 -1.37
CA LEU A 72 13.67 9.96 -1.63
C LEU A 72 15.00 9.84 -0.89
N VAL A 73 14.98 9.38 0.38
CA VAL A 73 16.20 9.11 1.15
C VAL A 73 17.02 8.00 0.49
N ALA A 74 16.40 6.86 0.16
CA ALA A 74 17.12 5.74 -0.44
C ALA A 74 17.73 6.10 -1.81
N GLU A 75 17.02 6.86 -2.64
CA GLU A 75 17.51 7.34 -3.93
C GLU A 75 18.69 8.32 -3.79
N ALA A 76 18.67 9.15 -2.75
CA ALA A 76 19.72 10.14 -2.51
C ALA A 76 20.97 9.55 -1.85
N PHE A 77 20.82 8.62 -0.91
CA PHE A 77 21.91 8.18 -0.02
C PHE A 77 22.35 6.72 -0.23
N ILE A 78 21.54 5.88 -0.86
CA ILE A 78 21.81 4.44 -0.97
C ILE A 78 22.01 4.05 -2.42
N LYS A 79 23.21 3.57 -2.74
CA LYS A 79 23.55 3.16 -4.10
C LYS A 79 22.66 2.00 -4.53
N LYS A 80 21.84 2.24 -5.55
CA LYS A 80 21.02 1.21 -6.19
C LYS A 80 21.91 0.34 -7.07
N ASN A 81 21.96 -0.97 -6.78
CA ASN A 81 22.82 -1.93 -7.47
C ASN A 81 22.09 -2.77 -8.54
N ARG A 82 20.75 -2.77 -8.55
CA ARG A 82 19.92 -3.53 -9.51
C ARG A 82 18.66 -2.76 -9.89
N GLN A 83 18.05 -3.13 -11.01
CA GLN A 83 16.73 -2.62 -11.41
C GLN A 83 15.62 -3.31 -10.60
N ASN A 84 14.43 -2.70 -10.57
CA ASN A 84 13.22 -3.27 -9.95
C ASN A 84 13.30 -3.60 -8.44
N LEU A 85 14.19 -2.93 -7.71
CA LEU A 85 14.24 -3.01 -6.25
C LEU A 85 13.21 -2.09 -5.58
N GLU A 86 12.70 -2.56 -4.45
CA GLU A 86 11.85 -1.83 -3.50
C GLU A 86 12.71 -1.34 -2.33
N VAL A 87 12.27 -0.28 -1.65
CA VAL A 87 12.92 0.18 -0.42
C VAL A 87 12.26 -0.52 0.76
N ASN A 88 13.07 -1.14 1.61
CA ASN A 88 12.64 -1.78 2.85
C ASN A 88 13.13 -0.98 4.07
N HIS A 89 12.33 -1.02 5.14
CA HIS A 89 12.70 -0.52 6.47
C HIS A 89 13.19 -1.72 7.29
N ILE A 90 14.48 -1.72 7.66
CA ILE A 90 15.14 -2.85 8.31
C ILE A 90 14.44 -3.20 9.64
N ASP A 91 14.09 -2.17 10.43
CA ASP A 91 13.39 -2.28 11.73
C ASP A 91 11.86 -2.46 11.64
N GLU A 92 11.30 -2.59 10.43
CA GLU A 92 9.86 -2.61 10.15
C GLU A 92 9.06 -1.36 10.59
N ASN A 93 9.73 -0.29 11.05
CA ASN A 93 9.11 0.98 11.41
C ASN A 93 9.11 1.95 10.22
N LYS A 94 7.94 2.15 9.62
CA LYS A 94 7.75 2.98 8.42
C LYS A 94 8.02 4.48 8.62
N GLU A 95 8.09 4.93 9.88
CA GLU A 95 8.40 6.31 10.23
C GLU A 95 9.91 6.55 10.40
N ASN A 96 10.69 5.49 10.65
CA ASN A 96 12.14 5.58 10.75
C ASN A 96 12.79 5.64 9.36
N ASN A 97 12.80 6.84 8.78
CA ASN A 97 13.31 7.11 7.44
C ASN A 97 14.83 7.37 7.40
N ASN A 98 15.58 6.99 8.43
CA ASN A 98 17.03 7.14 8.42
C ASN A 98 17.65 6.28 7.31
N ALA A 99 18.57 6.84 6.52
CA ALA A 99 19.23 6.12 5.42
C ALA A 99 19.89 4.81 5.87
N LYS A 100 20.38 4.73 7.12
CA LYS A 100 20.96 3.50 7.69
C LYS A 100 19.92 2.42 8.01
N ASN A 101 18.66 2.81 8.19
CA ASN A 101 17.53 1.90 8.42
C ASN A 101 16.84 1.48 7.11
N LEU A 102 17.32 1.97 5.96
CA LEU A 102 16.73 1.68 4.67
C LEU A 102 17.68 0.83 3.84
N GLU A 103 17.10 -0.02 3.00
CA GLU A 103 17.85 -0.84 2.05
C GLU A 103 17.05 -1.09 0.77
N TRP A 104 17.76 -1.36 -0.32
CA TRP A 104 17.14 -1.79 -1.57
C TRP A 104 17.04 -3.31 -1.61
N VAL A 105 15.83 -3.84 -1.64
CA VAL A 105 15.56 -5.28 -1.67
C VAL A 105 14.70 -5.65 -2.86
N THR A 106 14.76 -6.91 -3.28
CA THR A 106 13.79 -7.46 -4.21
C THR A 106 12.44 -7.60 -3.52
N ARG A 107 11.37 -7.60 -4.31
CA ARG A 107 10.01 -7.83 -3.79
C ARG A 107 9.88 -9.15 -3.03
N LYS A 108 10.61 -10.19 -3.45
CA LYS A 108 10.61 -11.51 -2.78
C LYS A 108 11.24 -11.42 -1.39
N GLU A 109 12.40 -10.76 -1.28
CA GLU A 109 13.07 -10.52 0.01
C GLU A 109 12.19 -9.68 0.93
N ASN A 110 11.63 -8.58 0.43
CA ASN A 110 10.70 -7.73 1.19
C ASN A 110 9.48 -8.51 1.72
N CYS A 111 8.95 -9.44 0.91
CA CYS A 111 7.81 -10.26 1.32
C CYS A 111 8.14 -11.26 2.44
N ASN A 112 9.40 -11.68 2.54
CA ASN A 112 9.87 -12.63 3.55
C ASN A 112 10.55 -11.93 4.74
N HIS A 113 10.71 -10.60 4.71
CA HIS A 113 11.41 -9.84 5.72
C HIS A 113 10.65 -9.77 7.05
N GLY A 114 11.40 -9.86 8.14
CA GLY A 114 10.91 -9.67 9.50
C GLY A 114 9.70 -10.52 9.85
N THR A 115 8.70 -9.87 10.45
CA THR A 115 7.49 -10.52 10.96
C THR A 115 6.37 -10.57 9.93
N ARG A 116 6.61 -10.15 8.69
CA ARG A 116 5.56 -9.99 7.68
C ARG A 116 4.77 -11.29 7.43
N THR A 117 5.47 -12.42 7.33
CA THR A 117 4.83 -13.73 7.12
C THR A 117 3.93 -14.10 8.31
N GLU A 118 4.42 -13.92 9.53
CA GLU A 118 3.67 -14.20 10.76
C GLU A 118 2.45 -13.30 10.89
N ARG A 119 2.60 -11.98 10.63
CA ARG A 119 1.50 -11.02 10.60
C ARG A 119 0.45 -11.40 9.56
N SER A 120 0.88 -11.85 8.37
CA SER A 120 -0.04 -12.31 7.33
C SER A 120 -0.75 -13.62 7.72
N GLN A 121 -0.12 -14.50 8.49
CA GLN A 121 -0.74 -15.75 8.96
C GLN A 121 -1.74 -15.50 10.09
N LYS A 122 -1.44 -14.60 11.04
CA LYS A 122 -2.37 -14.22 12.13
C LYS A 122 -3.70 -13.66 11.61
N ASN A 123 -3.68 -12.91 10.50
CA ASN A 123 -4.90 -12.41 9.87
C ASN A 123 -5.69 -13.48 9.10
N ARG A 124 -5.16 -14.69 8.92
CA ARG A 124 -5.80 -15.82 8.24
C ARG A 124 -6.32 -16.89 9.20
N THR A 125 -6.30 -16.64 10.50
CA THR A 125 -6.87 -17.58 11.49
C THR A 125 -8.35 -17.79 11.23
N TYR A 126 -8.85 -18.99 11.52
CA TYR A 126 -10.26 -19.38 11.33
C TYR A 126 -11.24 -18.39 11.98
N GLU A 127 -10.87 -17.80 13.13
CA GLU A 127 -11.66 -16.79 13.83
C GLU A 127 -11.78 -15.47 13.06
N ASN A 128 -10.75 -15.09 12.30
CA ASN A 128 -10.70 -13.86 11.51
C ASN A 128 -11.21 -14.03 10.07
N VAL A 129 -11.52 -15.27 9.64
CA VAL A 129 -12.12 -15.53 8.33
C VAL A 129 -13.58 -15.09 8.35
N ARG A 130 -13.92 -14.10 7.50
CA ARG A 130 -15.31 -13.64 7.32
C ARG A 130 -16.20 -14.83 6.93
N LYS A 131 -17.09 -15.24 7.83
CA LYS A 131 -18.17 -16.18 7.54
C LYS A 131 -19.23 -15.43 6.74
N ILE A 132 -19.42 -15.81 5.48
CA ILE A 132 -20.46 -15.25 4.61
C ILE A 132 -21.66 -16.19 4.70
N PRO A 133 -22.76 -15.80 5.37
CA PRO A 133 -23.97 -16.58 5.38
C PRO A 133 -24.54 -16.66 3.97
N VAL A 134 -25.15 -17.80 3.64
CA VAL A 134 -25.64 -18.07 2.29
C VAL A 134 -26.99 -18.76 2.29
N ARG A 135 -27.78 -18.48 1.25
CA ARG A 135 -29.03 -19.18 0.95
C ARG A 135 -28.82 -20.14 -0.20
N LYS A 136 -29.33 -21.35 -0.04
CA LYS A 136 -29.51 -22.34 -1.11
C LYS A 136 -30.90 -22.12 -1.70
N LEU A 137 -30.99 -21.92 -3.00
CA LEU A 137 -32.25 -21.74 -3.71
C LEU A 137 -32.44 -22.82 -4.77
N ASP A 138 -33.71 -23.10 -5.08
CA ASP A 138 -34.04 -23.91 -6.25
C ASP A 138 -33.72 -23.15 -7.56
N LEU A 139 -33.92 -23.81 -8.71
CA LEU A 139 -33.67 -23.18 -10.00
C LEU A 139 -34.66 -22.03 -10.31
N SER A 140 -35.83 -22.04 -9.66
CA SER A 140 -36.88 -21.02 -9.78
C SER A 140 -36.61 -19.79 -8.91
N GLY A 141 -35.67 -19.86 -7.97
CA GLY A 141 -35.31 -18.78 -7.05
C GLY A 141 -36.01 -18.84 -5.69
N ASN A 142 -36.66 -19.95 -5.33
CA ASN A 142 -37.24 -20.13 -4.00
C ASN A 142 -36.16 -20.57 -3.02
N VAL A 143 -36.17 -20.00 -1.81
CA VAL A 143 -35.24 -20.35 -0.75
C VAL A 143 -35.55 -21.77 -0.23
N ILE A 144 -34.55 -22.66 -0.32
CA ILE A 144 -34.61 -24.02 0.22
C ILE A 144 -34.04 -24.05 1.63
N ASN A 145 -32.91 -23.41 1.86
CA ASN A 145 -32.22 -23.42 3.15
C ASN A 145 -31.29 -22.21 3.31
N GLU A 146 -30.96 -21.89 4.56
CA GLU A 146 -29.97 -20.87 4.92
C GLU A 146 -28.86 -21.48 5.77
N TYR A 147 -27.62 -21.06 5.55
CA TYR A 147 -26.46 -21.53 6.28
C TYR A 147 -25.70 -20.34 6.84
N SER A 148 -25.15 -20.50 8.04
CA SER A 148 -24.32 -19.47 8.68
C SER A 148 -23.02 -19.20 7.92
N SER A 149 -22.61 -20.12 7.05
CA SER A 149 -21.47 -19.94 6.15
C SER A 149 -21.49 -20.87 4.92
N ILE A 150 -20.76 -20.51 3.86
CA ILE A 150 -20.46 -21.43 2.76
C ILE A 150 -19.81 -22.73 3.27
N SER A 151 -18.92 -22.64 4.26
CA SER A 151 -18.26 -23.81 4.83
C SER A 151 -19.22 -24.80 5.50
N GLU A 152 -20.33 -24.30 6.03
CA GLU A 152 -21.40 -25.13 6.56
C GLU A 152 -22.22 -25.74 5.42
N ALA A 153 -22.60 -24.92 4.43
CA ALA A 153 -23.38 -25.35 3.27
C ALA A 153 -22.73 -26.50 2.49
N VAL A 154 -21.41 -26.48 2.30
CA VAL A 154 -20.73 -27.53 1.52
C VAL A 154 -20.61 -28.87 2.24
N LYS A 155 -20.85 -28.94 3.55
CA LYS A 155 -20.83 -30.21 4.31
C LYS A 155 -21.93 -31.16 3.83
N GLU A 156 -23.09 -30.64 3.47
CA GLU A 156 -24.21 -31.42 2.93
C GLU A 156 -23.84 -32.19 1.66
N PHE A 157 -22.93 -31.63 0.85
CA PHE A 157 -22.54 -32.19 -0.44
C PHE A 157 -21.18 -32.90 -0.41
N ASN A 158 -20.55 -32.99 0.77
CA ASN A 158 -19.14 -33.35 0.92
C ASN A 158 -18.25 -32.61 -0.11
N GLY A 159 -18.51 -31.31 -0.27
CA GLY A 159 -18.05 -30.50 -1.39
C GLY A 159 -17.02 -29.44 -1.03
N TYR A 160 -16.54 -28.72 -2.05
CA TYR A 160 -15.56 -27.66 -1.89
C TYR A 160 -16.19 -26.26 -1.83
N ILE A 161 -15.73 -25.42 -0.89
CA ILE A 161 -16.14 -24.02 -0.70
C ILE A 161 -16.09 -23.20 -2.00
N ILE A 162 -15.04 -23.41 -2.80
CA ILE A 162 -14.80 -22.67 -4.05
C ILE A 162 -15.95 -22.83 -5.06
N VAL A 163 -16.68 -23.94 -5.02
CA VAL A 163 -17.76 -24.24 -5.97
C VAL A 163 -18.97 -23.34 -5.70
N VAL A 164 -19.41 -23.25 -4.44
CA VAL A 164 -20.51 -22.36 -4.02
C VAL A 164 -20.08 -20.90 -4.08
N SER A 165 -18.85 -20.58 -3.65
CA SER A 165 -18.31 -19.22 -3.70
C SER A 165 -18.30 -18.64 -5.12
N ARG A 166 -18.04 -19.44 -6.15
CA ARG A 166 -18.12 -18.98 -7.55
C ARG A 166 -19.54 -18.61 -7.96
N VAL A 167 -20.57 -19.26 -7.42
CA VAL A 167 -21.96 -18.93 -7.71
C VAL A 167 -22.36 -17.64 -7.02
N VAL A 168 -22.06 -17.53 -5.71
CA VAL A 168 -22.33 -16.32 -4.92
C VAL A 168 -21.64 -15.08 -5.51
N ASN A 169 -20.44 -15.24 -6.08
CA ASN A 169 -19.71 -14.17 -6.76
C ASN A 169 -20.14 -13.96 -8.24
N GLY A 170 -21.21 -14.60 -8.71
CA GLY A 170 -21.73 -14.46 -10.08
C GLY A 170 -20.84 -15.09 -11.17
N LYS A 171 -19.77 -15.81 -10.82
CA LYS A 171 -18.86 -16.48 -11.78
C LYS A 171 -19.43 -17.78 -12.33
N ARG A 172 -20.45 -18.35 -11.68
CA ARG A 172 -21.20 -19.53 -12.11
C ARG A 172 -22.68 -19.33 -11.82
N LYS A 173 -23.55 -19.99 -12.60
CA LYS A 173 -25.01 -19.91 -12.40
C LYS A 173 -25.51 -20.82 -11.27
N THR A 174 -24.90 -21.99 -11.09
CA THR A 174 -25.32 -22.99 -10.12
C THR A 174 -24.14 -23.78 -9.55
N ALA A 175 -24.35 -24.37 -8.37
CA ALA A 175 -23.43 -25.30 -7.71
C ALA A 175 -24.25 -26.43 -7.05
N TYR A 176 -23.80 -27.67 -7.24
CA TYR A 176 -24.50 -28.87 -6.76
C TYR A 176 -25.98 -28.96 -7.20
N GLY A 177 -26.33 -28.37 -8.34
CA GLY A 177 -27.70 -28.33 -8.86
C GLY A 177 -28.57 -27.17 -8.33
N TYR A 178 -28.02 -26.31 -7.46
CA TYR A 178 -28.76 -25.24 -6.80
C TYR A 178 -28.21 -23.85 -7.14
N LYS A 179 -29.04 -22.83 -6.96
CA LYS A 179 -28.63 -21.42 -6.94
C LYS A 179 -28.18 -21.06 -5.52
N TRP A 180 -27.28 -20.08 -5.42
CA TRP A 180 -26.67 -19.67 -4.16
C TRP A 180 -26.52 -18.17 -4.10
N GLU A 181 -26.95 -17.57 -2.99
CA GLU A 181 -26.88 -16.12 -2.76
C GLU A 181 -26.31 -15.84 -1.36
N ALA A 182 -25.56 -14.75 -1.22
CA ALA A 182 -25.12 -14.27 0.08
C ALA A 182 -26.27 -13.54 0.79
N ILE A 183 -26.27 -13.59 2.13
CA ILE A 183 -27.18 -12.85 3.01
C ILE A 183 -26.48 -11.60 3.53
#